data_AF-A0A4Y4C7G5-F1
#
_entry.id   AF-A0A4Y4C7G5-F1
#
_cell.length_a   1.000
_cell.length_b   1.000
_cell.length_c   1.000
_cell.angle_alpha   90.00
_cell.angle_beta   90.00
_cell.angle_gamma   90.00
#
_symmetry.space_group_name_H-M   'P 1'
#
loop_
_entity.id
_entity.type
_entity.pdbx_description
1 polymer ?
#
loop_
_entity_poly.entity_id
_entity_poly.type
_entity_poly.pdbx_seq_one_letter_code
_entity_poly.pdbx_strand_id
1 'polypeptide(L)'
;MYIKMMNEYSVDWPFWNPAGSNPDLDLPYLLSDMDDPLPHLPDDLAAHVRSWTRQFAENYERHFRWPSQEMARAHGEEGRRLQAEVTAALPVDTVVLDYWETGYADDAEDTGDFSAGTYTH
;
A
#
# COMPACT_ATOMS: atom_id res chain seq x y z
N MET A 1 2.65 7.12 18.79
CA MET A 1 2.52 5.74 18.30
C MET A 1 3.29 5.59 17.00
N TYR A 2 3.66 4.36 16.64
CA TYR A 2 4.15 4.07 15.29
C TYR A 2 2.96 3.64 14.46
N ILE A 3 2.79 4.18 13.25
CA ILE A 3 1.65 3.92 12.39
C ILE A 3 2.19 3.55 11.02
N LYS A 4 1.91 2.33 10.56
CA LYS A 4 2.17 1.97 9.17
C LYS A 4 0.99 2.41 8.31
N MET A 5 1.31 3.07 7.22
CA MET A 5 0.38 3.47 6.18
C MET A 5 0.68 2.66 4.93
N MET A 6 -0.16 1.68 4.63
CA MET A 6 -0.26 0.96 3.35
C MET A 6 -1.41 -0.03 3.48
N ASN A 7 -2.14 -0.28 2.40
CA ASN A 7 -3.24 -1.21 2.44
C ASN A 7 -2.74 -2.67 2.59
N GLU A 8 -3.36 -3.45 3.48
CA GLU A 8 -3.39 -4.91 3.36
C GLU A 8 -4.63 -5.25 2.53
N TYR A 9 -4.51 -6.15 1.57
CA TYR A 9 -5.57 -6.48 0.60
C TYR A 9 -6.99 -6.40 1.20
N SER A 10 -7.90 -5.70 0.50
CA SER A 10 -9.33 -5.56 0.85
C SER A 10 -9.70 -4.76 2.10
N VAL A 11 -8.78 -3.99 2.69
CA VAL A 11 -9.11 -3.05 3.78
C VAL A 11 -9.36 -1.64 3.21
N ASP A 12 -10.38 -0.93 3.73
CA ASP A 12 -10.71 0.45 3.32
C ASP A 12 -9.95 1.53 4.11
N TRP A 13 -9.23 1.11 5.14
CA TRP A 13 -8.49 1.98 6.06
C TRP A 13 -7.04 1.49 6.16
N PRO A 14 -6.07 2.17 5.49
CA PRO A 14 -4.74 1.63 5.24
C PRO A 14 -3.78 1.87 6.41
N PHE A 15 -4.29 1.92 7.63
CA PHE A 15 -3.49 2.14 8.83
C PHE A 15 -3.44 0.88 9.65
N TRP A 16 -2.25 0.53 10.13
CA TRP A 16 -2.07 -0.68 10.92
C TRP A 16 -0.93 -0.51 11.91
N ASN A 17 -0.95 -1.37 12.93
CA ASN A 17 -0.04 -1.38 14.06
C ASN A 17 -0.08 -0.12 14.96
N PRO A 18 -1.25 0.39 15.40
CA PRO A 18 -1.29 1.57 16.27
C PRO A 18 -0.63 1.33 17.65
N ALA A 19 -0.46 0.08 18.10
CA ALA A 19 -0.05 -0.25 19.46
C ALA A 19 1.36 -0.88 19.58
N GLY A 20 2.06 -1.10 18.47
CA GLY A 20 3.32 -1.81 18.52
C GLY A 20 4.48 -0.95 19.00
N SER A 21 5.19 -1.41 20.04
CA SER A 21 6.51 -0.84 20.37
C SER A 21 7.59 -1.34 19.41
N ASN A 22 7.29 -2.41 18.64
CA ASN A 22 8.20 -3.00 17.68
C ASN A 22 7.51 -3.21 16.31
N PRO A 23 7.89 -2.45 15.27
CA PRO A 23 7.24 -2.48 13.95
C PRO A 23 7.42 -3.80 13.17
N ASP A 24 8.30 -4.68 13.63
CA ASP A 24 8.63 -5.98 13.00
C ASP A 24 7.92 -7.18 13.65
N LEU A 25 7.34 -7.05 14.84
CA LEU A 25 6.84 -8.19 15.63
C LEU A 25 5.40 -8.06 16.15
N ASP A 26 4.83 -6.86 16.18
CA ASP A 26 3.48 -6.65 16.70
C ASP A 26 2.42 -6.96 15.63
N LEU A 27 1.49 -7.88 15.95
CA LEU A 27 0.49 -8.39 15.02
C LEU A 27 -0.49 -7.30 14.54
N PRO A 28 -0.95 -7.37 13.27
CA PRO A 28 -1.28 -6.18 12.51
C PRO A 28 -2.74 -6.17 12.11
N TYR A 29 -3.68 -5.91 13.01
CA TYR A 29 -5.04 -5.65 12.57
C TYR A 29 -5.62 -4.49 13.37
N LEU A 30 -6.03 -3.43 12.67
CA LEU A 30 -7.16 -2.66 13.16
C LEU A 30 -8.34 -3.64 13.12
N LEU A 31 -8.90 -3.93 14.30
CA LEU A 31 -10.10 -4.74 14.41
C LEU A 31 -11.14 -4.11 13.49
N SER A 32 -11.57 -4.84 12.45
CA SER A 32 -12.59 -4.38 11.49
C SER A 32 -13.93 -4.02 12.18
N ASP A 33 -14.08 -4.39 13.45
CA ASP A 33 -15.19 -4.09 14.36
C ASP A 33 -15.00 -2.82 15.23
N MET A 34 -13.94 -2.03 15.04
CA MET A 34 -13.83 -0.74 15.70
C MET A 34 -14.70 0.30 14.98
N ASP A 35 -15.80 0.72 15.63
CA ASP A 35 -16.67 1.82 15.17
C ASP A 35 -15.90 3.13 14.88
N ASP A 36 -14.72 3.31 15.47
CA ASP A 36 -13.84 4.45 15.25
C ASP A 36 -12.37 4.00 15.06
N PRO A 37 -11.92 3.73 13.82
CA PRO A 37 -10.59 3.21 13.58
C PRO A 37 -9.53 4.32 13.73
N LEU A 38 -8.66 4.20 14.72
CA LEU A 38 -7.46 5.04 14.84
C LEU A 38 -6.56 4.87 13.59
N PRO A 39 -5.83 5.92 13.17
CA PRO A 39 -5.78 7.26 13.76
C PRO A 39 -6.95 8.16 13.34
N HIS A 40 -7.35 9.09 14.21
CA HIS A 40 -8.34 10.11 13.87
C HIS A 40 -7.70 11.19 12.99
N LEU A 41 -8.20 11.35 11.76
CA LEU A 41 -7.76 12.37 10.81
C LEU A 41 -8.87 13.39 10.58
N PRO A 42 -8.56 14.61 10.12
CA PRO A 42 -9.56 15.52 9.58
C PRO A 42 -10.39 14.83 8.49
N ASP A 43 -11.70 15.09 8.43
CA ASP A 43 -12.64 14.38 7.55
C ASP A 43 -12.20 14.36 6.08
N ASP A 44 -11.72 15.50 5.56
CA ASP A 44 -11.23 15.62 4.18
C ASP A 44 -10.01 14.71 3.93
N LEU A 45 -9.06 14.68 4.87
CA LEU A 45 -7.87 13.85 4.78
C LEU A 45 -8.23 12.36 4.91
N ALA A 46 -9.15 12.02 5.81
CA ALA A 46 -9.66 10.66 5.94
C ALA A 46 -10.33 10.19 4.63
N ALA A 47 -11.12 11.05 3.99
CA ALA A 47 -11.75 10.75 2.70
C ALA A 47 -10.72 10.55 1.58
N HIS A 48 -9.67 11.38 1.53
CA HIS A 48 -8.59 11.22 0.56
C HIS A 48 -7.81 9.92 0.76
N VAL A 49 -7.47 9.58 2.00
CA VAL A 49 -6.80 8.33 2.33
C VAL A 49 -7.65 7.13 1.90
N ARG A 50 -8.96 7.12 2.22
CA ARG A 50 -9.88 6.05 1.76
C ARG A 50 -9.96 5.96 0.24
N SER A 51 -9.97 7.09 -0.45
CA SER A 51 -10.01 7.10 -1.92
C SER A 51 -8.73 6.51 -2.52
N TRP A 52 -7.57 6.83 -1.97
CA TRP A 52 -6.29 6.23 -2.35
C TRP A 52 -6.28 4.72 -2.12
N THR A 53 -6.74 4.29 -0.94
CA THR A 53 -6.88 2.87 -0.58
C THR A 53 -7.83 2.09 -1.49
N ARG A 54 -8.94 2.71 -1.89
CA ARG A 54 -9.87 2.12 -2.84
C ARG A 54 -9.26 2.01 -4.24
N GLN A 55 -8.51 3.01 -4.69
CA GLN A 55 -7.80 2.93 -5.98
C GLN A 55 -6.86 1.71 -6.01
N PHE A 56 -6.16 1.44 -4.90
CA PHE A 56 -5.39 0.23 -4.75
C PHE A 56 -6.25 -1.03 -4.88
N ALA A 57 -7.33 -1.15 -4.10
CA ALA A 57 -8.19 -2.33 -4.10
C ALA A 57 -8.88 -2.61 -5.45
N GLU A 58 -9.17 -1.57 -6.23
CA GLU A 58 -9.84 -1.68 -7.53
C GLU A 58 -8.89 -2.03 -8.68
N ASN A 59 -7.63 -1.61 -8.60
CA ASN A 59 -6.71 -1.65 -9.74
C ASN A 59 -5.54 -2.62 -9.54
N TYR A 60 -5.08 -2.81 -8.31
CA TYR A 60 -4.00 -3.72 -8.03
C TYR A 60 -4.56 -5.13 -7.78
N GLU A 61 -4.04 -6.10 -8.52
CA GLU A 61 -4.31 -7.52 -8.26
C GLU A 61 -2.97 -8.23 -8.02
N ARG A 62 -2.90 -9.09 -7.01
CA ARG A 62 -1.62 -9.69 -6.57
C ARG A 62 -0.88 -10.51 -7.63
N HIS A 63 -1.58 -11.04 -8.63
CA HIS A 63 -1.01 -11.81 -9.75
C HIS A 63 -0.80 -10.94 -10.99
N PHE A 64 -1.68 -9.96 -11.25
CA PHE A 64 -1.60 -9.08 -12.44
C PHE A 64 -0.89 -7.75 -12.19
N ARG A 65 -0.57 -7.45 -10.93
CA ARG A 65 0.09 -6.23 -10.44
C ARG A 65 -0.68 -4.96 -10.84
N TRP A 66 -0.01 -3.81 -10.83
CA TRP A 66 -0.60 -2.57 -11.37
C TRP A 66 -0.83 -2.68 -12.88
N PRO A 67 -1.92 -2.12 -13.43
CA PRO A 67 -2.21 -2.15 -14.86
C PRO A 67 -1.15 -1.46 -15.72
N SER A 68 -0.42 -0.49 -15.17
CA SER A 68 0.67 0.20 -15.86
C SER A 68 1.71 0.76 -14.88
N GLN A 69 2.92 1.01 -15.37
CA GLN A 69 3.98 1.68 -14.61
C GLN A 69 3.56 3.09 -14.18
N GLU A 70 2.86 3.81 -15.06
CA GLU A 70 2.37 5.16 -14.77
C GLU A 70 1.40 5.15 -13.58
N MET A 71 0.49 4.17 -13.54
CA MET A 71 -0.46 4.03 -12.43
C MET A 71 0.24 3.64 -11.12
N ALA A 72 1.18 2.69 -11.17
CA ALA A 72 1.98 2.30 -10.01
C ALA A 72 2.75 3.50 -9.44
N ARG A 73 3.34 4.31 -10.32
CA ARG A 73 4.08 5.51 -9.94
C ARG A 73 3.17 6.60 -9.38
N ALA A 74 2.05 6.89 -10.06
CA ALA A 74 1.10 7.90 -9.62
C ALA A 74 0.52 7.55 -8.24
N HIS A 75 0.15 6.29 -8.03
CA HIS A 75 -0.34 5.81 -6.74
C HIS A 75 0.72 5.92 -5.63
N GLY A 76 1.98 5.58 -5.93
CA GLY A 76 3.08 5.73 -4.98
C GLY A 76 3.43 7.18 -4.66
N GLU A 77 3.38 8.08 -5.64
CA GLU A 77 3.58 9.52 -5.45
C GLU A 77 2.47 10.12 -4.57
N GLU A 78 1.22 9.72 -4.81
CA GLU A 78 0.08 10.13 -3.98
C GLU A 78 0.18 9.60 -2.55
N GLY A 79 0.58 8.33 -2.38
CA GLY A 79 0.81 7.75 -1.05
C GLY A 79 1.85 8.51 -0.23
N ARG A 80 2.93 9.01 -0.87
CA ARG A 80 3.94 9.86 -0.20
C ARG A 80 3.41 11.23 0.19
N ARG A 81 2.55 11.84 -0.64
CA ARG A 81 1.90 13.12 -0.30
C ARG A 81 0.97 12.94 0.90
N LEU A 82 0.11 11.94 0.85
CA LEU A 82 -0.80 11.63 1.95
C LEU A 82 -0.05 11.28 3.23
N GLN A 83 1.07 10.54 3.17
CA GLN A 83 1.89 10.28 4.36
C GLN A 83 2.41 11.58 5.00
N ALA A 84 2.82 12.56 4.19
CA ALA A 84 3.29 13.84 4.71
C ALA A 84 2.14 14.63 5.38
N GLU A 85 0.95 14.64 4.76
CA GLU A 85 -0.25 15.28 5.30
C GLU A 85 -0.73 14.61 6.59
N VAL A 86 -0.74 13.27 6.63
CA VAL A 86 -1.09 12.48 7.81
C VAL A 86 -0.07 12.69 8.94
N THR A 87 1.22 12.75 8.63
CA THR A 87 2.26 13.08 9.61
C THR A 87 2.06 14.48 10.19
N ALA A 88 1.67 15.45 9.35
CA ALA A 88 1.36 16.80 9.81
C ALA A 88 0.10 16.87 10.69
N ALA A 89 -0.91 16.04 10.39
CA ALA A 89 -2.13 15.92 11.18
C ALA A 89 -1.92 15.19 12.52
N LEU A 90 -0.90 14.32 12.59
CA LEU A 90 -0.57 13.50 13.76
C LEU A 90 0.85 13.82 14.29
N PRO A 91 1.10 15.03 14.81
CA PRO A 91 2.46 15.48 15.13
C PRO A 91 3.15 14.71 16.27
N VAL A 92 2.38 13.92 17.04
CA VAL A 92 2.89 13.09 18.14
C VAL A 92 3.16 11.64 17.71
N ASP A 93 2.71 11.26 16.51
CA ASP A 93 2.83 9.92 15.97
C ASP A 93 3.89 9.87 14.87
N THR A 94 4.51 8.70 14.72
CA THR A 94 5.44 8.42 13.62
C THR A 94 4.69 7.63 12.57
N VAL A 95 4.43 8.26 11.43
CA VAL A 95 3.71 7.66 10.31
C VAL A 95 4.71 7.25 9.25
N VAL A 96 4.75 5.97 8.89
CA VAL A 96 5.64 5.42 7.87
C VAL A 96 4.82 4.86 6.73
N LEU A 97 5.14 5.28 5.51
CA LEU A 97 4.61 4.68 4.30
C LEU A 97 5.37 3.38 4.01
N ASP A 98 4.75 2.24 4.31
CA ASP A 98 5.32 0.91 4.06
C ASP A 98 4.96 0.45 2.64
N TYR A 99 5.48 1.15 1.62
CA TYR A 99 5.08 0.92 0.23
C TYR A 99 5.81 -0.28 -0.40
N TRP A 100 5.15 -1.44 -0.44
CA TRP A 100 5.76 -2.71 -0.90
C TRP A 100 5.36 -3.14 -2.32
N GLU A 101 4.46 -2.43 -3.01
CA GLU A 101 4.00 -2.81 -4.36
C GLU A 101 4.48 -1.86 -5.45
N THR A 102 5.66 -2.18 -5.99
CA THR A 102 6.31 -1.45 -7.07
C THR A 102 6.18 -2.13 -8.44
N GLY A 103 5.71 -3.38 -8.50
CA GLY A 103 5.59 -4.13 -9.76
C GLY A 103 4.36 -3.71 -10.58
N TYR A 104 4.49 -3.75 -11.91
CA TYR A 104 3.42 -3.39 -12.87
C TYR A 104 3.40 -4.38 -14.04
N ALA A 105 2.30 -4.45 -14.78
CA ALA A 105 2.12 -5.42 -15.89
C ALA A 105 3.12 -5.23 -17.04
N ASP A 106 3.62 -4.00 -17.23
CA ASP A 106 4.66 -3.66 -18.22
C ASP A 106 6.08 -4.07 -17.76
N ASP A 107 6.23 -4.51 -16.50
CA ASP A 107 7.46 -5.07 -15.92
C ASP A 107 7.70 -6.52 -16.38
N ALA A 108 7.22 -6.86 -17.57
CA ALA A 108 7.61 -8.07 -18.25
C ALA A 108 9.09 -7.94 -18.62
N GLU A 109 9.97 -8.24 -17.66
CA GLU A 109 11.26 -8.81 -17.99
C GLU A 109 10.98 -10.00 -18.92
N ASP A 110 11.25 -9.79 -20.21
CA ASP A 110 12.22 -10.57 -20.96
C ASP A 110 12.48 -11.94 -20.32
N THR A 111 11.50 -12.84 -20.37
CA THR A 111 11.78 -14.27 -20.32
C THR A 111 12.24 -14.67 -21.72
N GLY A 112 13.41 -14.14 -22.09
CA GLY A 112 14.27 -14.73 -23.10
C GLY A 112 14.77 -16.08 -22.59
N ASP A 113 13.90 -17.09 -22.55
CA ASP A 113 14.38 -18.47 -22.54
C ASP A 113 14.58 -18.92 -23.99
N PHE A 114 15.82 -18.78 -24.44
CA PHE A 114 16.36 -19.50 -25.59
C PHE A 114 16.32 -21.01 -25.29
N SER A 115 15.19 -21.66 -25.54
CA SER A 115 15.15 -23.11 -25.78
C SER A 115 15.12 -23.39 -27.29
N ALA A 116 16.11 -22.84 -28.00
CA ALA A 116 16.55 -23.34 -29.30
C ALA A 116 17.65 -24.39 -29.06
N GLY A 117 17.22 -25.62 -28.78
CA GLY A 117 18.10 -26.78 -28.66
C GLY A 117 17.52 -27.93 -29.48
N THR A 118 17.79 -27.91 -30.78
CA THR A 118 17.50 -28.98 -31.74
C THR A 118 18.11 -30.30 -31.24
N TYR A 119 17.29 -31.25 -30.82
CA TYR A 119 17.69 -32.66 -30.78
C TYR A 119 17.24 -33.30 -32.10
N THR A 120 18.20 -33.46 -33.01
CA THR A 120 18.05 -34.33 -34.18
C THR A 120 18.18 -35.80 -33.73
N HIS A 121 17.32 -36.61 -34.33
CA HIS A 121 17.06 -38.03 -34.14
C HIS A 121 18.27 -38.95 -34.43
#